data_AF-A0A7L0SEJ8-F1
#
_entry.id   AF-A0A7L0SEJ8-F1
#
_cell.length_a   1.000
_cell.length_b   1.000
_cell.length_c   1.000
_cell.angle_alpha   90.00
_cell.angle_beta   90.00
_cell.angle_gamma   90.00
#
_symmetry.space_group_name_H-M   'P 1'
#
loop_
_entity.id
_entity.type
_entity.pdbx_description
1 polymer ?
#
loop_
_entity_poly.entity_id
_entity_poly.type
_entity_poly.pdbx_seq_one_letter_code
_entity_poly.pdbx_strand_id
1 'polypeptide(L)'
;PQSLASEGEEEEMPEEEEEEATREGRAPVPEPAAAKKVEERSKKQQCKSLAEPAGMDHGPPGKRLESKPRVPVRYCTLGTRDSARNPQTLVEVTSFAAINKFQPFNVAISSNVLLLLDFHSHLTRSEVVGYLGGRWDTNTQLLTVLRAFPCRTRLGDAEAAGAVEEEVNQPRGPVSTPPGPYYHGNPGLESKIAPFWVMPPPEQRPNDYGIPMEVEVAYIQDGFLTNDVLQEMTLLVDFYKGAPDLVKFQELWSQDQTYLDKLKGSLASRTPKDQSFTHILEQIYSLLKLSS
;
A
#
# COMPACT_ATOMS: atom_id res chain seq x y z
N PRO A 1 26.78 50.93 -30.81
CA PRO A 1 27.68 50.30 -31.81
C PRO A 1 28.58 49.27 -31.11
N GLN A 2 28.61 47.97 -31.36
CA GLN A 2 28.33 47.04 -32.49
C GLN A 2 28.24 45.65 -31.79
N SER A 3 27.73 44.53 -32.31
CA SER A 3 26.94 44.15 -33.49
C SER A 3 26.38 42.75 -33.19
N LEU A 4 25.26 42.42 -33.82
CA LEU A 4 24.56 41.12 -33.79
C LEU A 4 25.15 40.11 -34.79
N ALA A 5 24.66 38.87 -34.66
CA ALA A 5 24.40 37.85 -35.68
C ALA A 5 25.35 36.62 -35.72
N SER A 6 24.73 35.45 -35.54
CA SER A 6 25.26 34.13 -35.91
C SER A 6 24.10 33.38 -36.59
N GLU A 7 24.26 33.05 -37.86
CA GLU A 7 23.34 32.32 -38.75
C GLU A 7 24.02 31.05 -39.29
N GLY A 8 23.21 30.03 -39.62
CA GLY A 8 23.44 28.93 -40.59
C GLY A 8 24.28 27.73 -40.10
N GLU A 9 23.76 26.49 -40.00
CA GLU A 9 23.35 25.51 -41.07
C GLU A 9 24.55 25.06 -41.95
N GLU A 10 24.83 23.81 -42.33
CA GLU A 10 24.24 22.47 -42.24
C GLU A 10 25.32 21.43 -42.68
N GLU A 11 25.10 20.14 -42.34
CA GLU A 11 25.48 18.86 -42.99
C GLU A 11 26.94 18.49 -43.43
N GLU A 12 27.38 17.26 -43.11
CA GLU A 12 27.46 16.13 -44.08
C GLU A 12 27.82 14.79 -43.37
N MET A 13 27.13 13.72 -43.79
CA MET A 13 27.34 12.30 -43.41
C MET A 13 28.45 11.64 -44.23
N PRO A 14 29.01 10.51 -43.76
CA PRO A 14 29.44 9.47 -44.70
C PRO A 14 28.78 8.11 -44.43
N GLU A 15 28.08 7.61 -45.46
CA GLU A 15 27.89 6.19 -45.83
C GLU A 15 29.26 5.66 -46.33
N GLU A 16 29.66 4.39 -46.36
CA GLU A 16 29.13 3.03 -46.15
C GLU A 16 30.40 2.12 -46.12
N GLU A 17 30.37 0.95 -45.49
CA GLU A 17 30.99 -0.27 -46.06
C GLU A 17 30.51 -1.54 -45.33
N GLU A 18 29.97 -2.47 -46.11
CA GLU A 18 29.52 -3.81 -45.74
C GLU A 18 30.69 -4.75 -45.44
N GLU A 19 30.52 -5.69 -44.51
CA GLU A 19 31.09 -7.03 -44.67
C GLU A 19 30.15 -8.11 -44.12
N GLU A 20 29.77 -9.02 -45.01
CA GLU A 20 28.91 -10.19 -44.79
C GLU A 20 29.77 -11.40 -44.39
N ALA A 21 29.41 -12.16 -43.34
CA ALA A 21 29.79 -13.57 -43.24
C ALA A 21 28.95 -14.39 -42.23
N THR A 22 28.08 -15.23 -42.80
CA THR A 22 27.76 -16.63 -42.44
C THR A 22 26.68 -16.97 -41.38
N ARG A 23 25.66 -17.67 -41.91
CA ARG A 23 24.63 -18.54 -41.31
C ARG A 23 25.29 -19.69 -40.51
N GLU A 24 24.68 -20.30 -39.49
CA GLU A 24 23.60 -21.33 -39.47
C GLU A 24 23.31 -21.61 -37.97
N GLY A 25 22.21 -22.15 -37.45
CA GLY A 25 21.04 -22.83 -37.97
C GLY A 25 20.20 -23.25 -36.74
N ARG A 26 18.88 -23.12 -36.86
CA ARG A 26 17.87 -23.24 -35.79
C ARG A 26 17.19 -24.61 -35.85
N ALA A 27 17.01 -25.30 -34.72
CA ALA A 27 16.07 -26.42 -34.55
C ALA A 27 15.77 -26.66 -33.03
N PRO A 28 14.71 -27.41 -32.63
CA PRO A 28 13.43 -26.82 -32.22
C PRO A 28 12.96 -27.20 -30.80
N VAL A 29 11.96 -26.47 -30.32
CA VAL A 29 11.22 -26.67 -29.05
C VAL A 29 10.26 -27.86 -29.16
N PRO A 30 10.10 -28.70 -28.11
CA PRO A 30 9.01 -29.66 -28.04
C PRO A 30 7.81 -29.13 -27.22
N GLU A 31 6.63 -29.33 -27.79
CA GLU A 31 5.29 -29.18 -27.22
C GLU A 31 4.91 -30.45 -26.42
N PRO A 32 4.03 -30.41 -25.40
CA PRO A 32 3.35 -31.61 -24.93
C PRO A 32 1.85 -31.61 -25.28
N ALA A 33 1.44 -32.73 -25.85
CA ALA A 33 0.10 -33.08 -26.30
C ALA A 33 -0.89 -33.41 -25.16
N ALA A 34 -2.17 -33.33 -25.53
CA ALA A 34 -3.35 -33.65 -24.73
C ALA A 34 -3.49 -35.14 -24.33
N ALA A 35 -4.09 -35.39 -23.16
CA ALA A 35 -4.67 -36.67 -22.78
C ALA A 35 -6.07 -36.47 -22.14
N LYS A 36 -6.94 -37.47 -22.35
CA LYS A 36 -8.41 -37.46 -22.26
C LYS A 36 -8.96 -37.79 -20.85
N LYS A 37 -10.18 -37.29 -20.60
CA LYS A 37 -11.35 -37.77 -19.80
C LYS A 37 -11.13 -38.80 -18.66
N VAL A 38 -11.69 -38.47 -17.48
CA VAL A 38 -12.53 -39.40 -16.70
C VAL A 38 -13.77 -38.65 -16.19
N GLU A 39 -14.92 -39.29 -16.37
CA GLU A 39 -16.28 -38.87 -16.08
C GLU A 39 -16.75 -39.72 -14.90
N GLU A 40 -17.25 -39.15 -13.80
CA GLU A 40 -18.02 -39.93 -12.82
C GLU A 40 -19.28 -39.18 -12.38
N ARG A 41 -20.41 -39.86 -12.57
CA ARG A 41 -21.78 -39.47 -12.25
C ARG A 41 -22.21 -40.20 -10.97
N SER A 42 -23.18 -39.61 -10.26
CA SER A 42 -24.12 -40.19 -9.25
C SER A 42 -23.82 -39.72 -7.82
N LYS A 43 -24.76 -39.27 -6.98
CA LYS A 43 -26.22 -39.51 -6.87
C LYS A 43 -26.89 -38.32 -6.15
N LYS A 44 -28.12 -37.99 -6.59
CA LYS A 44 -29.13 -37.25 -5.81
C LYS A 44 -29.54 -38.07 -4.59
N GLN A 45 -29.69 -37.43 -3.43
CA GLN A 45 -30.66 -37.86 -2.44
C GLN A 45 -31.28 -36.65 -1.75
N GLN A 46 -32.60 -36.58 -1.90
CA GLN A 46 -33.50 -35.60 -1.30
C GLN A 46 -34.11 -36.25 -0.07
N CYS A 47 -34.19 -35.55 1.06
CA CYS A 47 -35.22 -35.82 2.06
C CYS A 47 -35.54 -34.55 2.86
N LYS A 48 -36.82 -34.42 3.21
CA LYS A 48 -37.52 -33.20 3.62
C LYS A 48 -38.02 -33.39 5.07
N SER A 49 -38.00 -32.30 5.85
CA SER A 49 -38.76 -32.05 7.11
C SER A 49 -38.33 -32.84 8.38
N LEU A 50 -38.56 -32.41 9.63
CA LEU A 50 -39.60 -31.54 10.21
C LEU A 50 -39.18 -31.14 11.67
N ALA A 51 -39.55 -29.91 12.10
CA ALA A 51 -39.79 -29.38 13.46
C ALA A 51 -38.72 -29.37 14.60
N GLU A 52 -38.70 -28.22 15.30
CA GLU A 52 -37.98 -27.85 16.54
C GLU A 52 -38.50 -28.60 17.79
N PRO A 53 -37.78 -28.50 18.93
CA PRO A 53 -38.23 -27.51 19.92
C PRO A 53 -37.12 -26.69 20.59
N ALA A 54 -37.56 -25.57 21.14
CA ALA A 54 -36.82 -24.50 21.78
C ALA A 54 -35.95 -24.92 22.98
N GLY A 55 -34.77 -24.29 23.08
CA GLY A 55 -33.96 -24.20 24.29
C GLY A 55 -33.15 -22.90 24.23
N MET A 56 -33.32 -22.02 25.22
CA MET A 56 -32.54 -20.80 25.40
C MET A 56 -31.04 -21.14 25.48
N ASP A 57 -30.24 -20.57 24.58
CA ASP A 57 -28.78 -20.53 24.73
C ASP A 57 -28.25 -19.13 24.41
N HIS A 58 -27.50 -18.60 25.36
CA HIS A 58 -26.83 -17.30 25.27
C HIS A 58 -25.67 -17.43 24.28
N GLY A 59 -25.89 -16.99 23.04
CA GLY A 59 -24.85 -17.00 22.00
C GLY A 59 -23.62 -16.13 22.37
N PRO A 60 -22.39 -16.58 22.05
CA PRO A 60 -21.13 -15.95 22.48
C PRO A 60 -20.87 -14.60 21.79
N PRO A 61 -20.00 -13.75 22.37
CA PRO A 61 -19.75 -12.40 21.88
C PRO A 61 -19.03 -12.43 20.53
N GLY A 62 -19.47 -11.58 19.61
CA GLY A 62 -18.72 -11.08 18.45
C GLY A 62 -18.21 -12.16 17.50
N LYS A 63 -18.94 -12.38 16.40
CA LYS A 63 -18.40 -13.11 15.24
C LYS A 63 -17.13 -12.40 14.75
N ARG A 64 -16.00 -12.98 15.12
CA ARG A 64 -14.66 -12.78 14.57
C ARG A 64 -14.75 -12.65 13.04
N LEU A 65 -14.54 -11.45 12.51
CA LEU A 65 -14.34 -11.27 11.08
C LEU A 65 -12.89 -11.72 10.79
N GLU A 66 -12.68 -13.03 10.63
CA GLU A 66 -11.45 -13.49 9.99
C GLU A 66 -11.45 -12.93 8.56
N SER A 67 -10.60 -11.94 8.31
CA SER A 67 -10.40 -11.38 6.99
C SER A 67 -9.77 -12.45 6.11
N LYS A 68 -10.60 -13.16 5.34
CA LYS A 68 -10.10 -14.03 4.28
C LYS A 68 -9.17 -13.22 3.37
N PRO A 69 -8.03 -13.78 2.93
CA PRO A 69 -7.13 -13.08 2.04
C PRO A 69 -7.89 -12.63 0.79
N ARG A 70 -7.89 -11.32 0.55
CA ARG A 70 -8.59 -10.70 -0.58
C ARG A 70 -7.70 -10.78 -1.81
N VAL A 71 -8.21 -11.35 -2.90
CA VAL A 71 -7.50 -11.40 -4.18
C VAL A 71 -7.80 -10.09 -4.94
N PRO A 72 -6.77 -9.29 -5.28
CA PRO A 72 -6.97 -8.11 -6.11
C PRO A 72 -7.55 -8.48 -7.48
N VAL A 73 -8.44 -7.63 -8.01
CA VAL A 73 -9.02 -7.80 -9.35
C VAL A 73 -8.51 -6.73 -10.30
N ARG A 74 -8.40 -7.06 -11.59
CA ARG A 74 -8.09 -6.08 -12.63
C ARG A 74 -9.22 -5.08 -12.81
N TYR A 75 -8.89 -3.81 -13.01
CA TYR A 75 -9.87 -2.73 -13.26
C TYR A 75 -10.87 -3.06 -14.38
N CYS A 76 -10.42 -3.70 -15.48
CA CYS A 76 -11.29 -4.05 -16.60
C CYS A 76 -12.43 -5.02 -16.25
N THR A 77 -12.37 -5.68 -15.08
CA THR A 77 -13.43 -6.58 -14.57
C THR A 77 -14.48 -5.87 -13.72
N LEU A 78 -14.27 -4.59 -13.40
CA LEU A 78 -15.20 -3.82 -12.56
C LEU A 78 -16.47 -3.40 -13.33
N GLY A 79 -16.32 -2.95 -14.56
CA GLY A 79 -17.43 -2.37 -15.34
C GLY A 79 -18.03 -1.14 -14.65
N THR A 80 -19.34 -0.95 -14.84
CA THR A 80 -20.11 0.15 -14.27
C THR A 80 -20.36 -0.03 -12.77
N ARG A 81 -20.50 1.09 -12.05
CA ARG A 81 -20.75 1.09 -10.61
C ARG A 81 -21.99 0.29 -10.25
N ASP A 82 -21.83 -0.61 -9.28
CA ASP A 82 -22.88 -1.49 -8.77
C ASP A 82 -22.88 -1.42 -7.24
N SER A 83 -24.01 -1.01 -6.66
CA SER A 83 -24.21 -0.95 -5.21
C SER A 83 -24.18 -2.33 -4.53
N ALA A 84 -24.41 -3.41 -5.28
CA ALA A 84 -24.30 -4.77 -4.77
C ALA A 84 -22.84 -5.27 -4.69
N ARG A 85 -21.89 -4.57 -5.32
CA ARG A 85 -20.47 -4.93 -5.27
C ARG A 85 -19.91 -4.67 -3.87
N ASN A 86 -19.15 -5.64 -3.36
CA ASN A 86 -18.49 -5.50 -2.06
C ASN A 86 -17.54 -4.27 -2.06
N PRO A 87 -17.74 -3.28 -1.16
CA PRO A 87 -16.89 -2.09 -1.08
C PRO A 87 -15.45 -2.39 -0.67
N GLN A 88 -15.18 -3.58 -0.11
CA GLN A 88 -13.84 -4.03 0.27
C GLN A 88 -13.10 -4.77 -0.85
N THR A 89 -13.60 -4.75 -2.09
CA THR A 89 -12.93 -5.37 -3.24
C THR A 89 -11.60 -4.66 -3.52
N LEU A 90 -10.49 -5.40 -3.49
CA LEU A 90 -9.18 -4.87 -3.86
C LEU A 90 -9.05 -4.79 -5.38
N VAL A 91 -8.48 -3.70 -5.88
CA VAL A 91 -8.27 -3.47 -7.31
C VAL A 91 -6.79 -3.31 -7.57
N GLU A 92 -6.28 -3.97 -8.60
CA GLU A 92 -4.89 -3.82 -9.03
C GLU A 92 -4.62 -2.39 -9.51
N VAL A 93 -3.47 -1.85 -9.09
CA VAL A 93 -3.02 -0.53 -9.49
C VAL A 93 -2.43 -0.58 -10.90
N THR A 94 -2.73 0.42 -11.72
CA THR A 94 -2.25 0.54 -13.11
C THR A 94 -1.22 1.66 -13.24
N SER A 95 -0.17 1.50 -14.03
CA SER A 95 0.75 2.62 -14.29
C SER A 95 0.17 3.61 -15.30
N PHE A 96 0.53 4.89 -15.19
CA PHE A 96 0.09 5.92 -16.15
C PHE A 96 0.51 5.59 -17.60
N ALA A 97 1.75 5.11 -17.77
CA ALA A 97 2.28 4.70 -19.07
C ALA A 97 1.48 3.56 -19.72
N ALA A 98 0.96 2.60 -18.94
CA ALA A 98 0.19 1.48 -19.47
C ALA A 98 -1.11 1.88 -20.18
N ILE A 99 -1.62 3.09 -19.91
CA ILE A 99 -2.80 3.67 -20.56
C ILE A 99 -2.46 4.92 -21.40
N ASN A 100 -1.19 5.10 -21.77
CA ASN A 100 -0.68 6.25 -22.53
C ASN A 100 -1.07 7.61 -21.90
N LYS A 101 -0.98 7.69 -20.57
CA LYS A 101 -1.17 8.94 -19.82
C LYS A 101 0.08 9.28 -19.03
N PHE A 102 0.12 10.51 -18.54
CA PHE A 102 1.15 11.00 -17.63
C PHE A 102 0.55 11.21 -16.24
N GLN A 103 1.40 11.08 -15.22
CA GLN A 103 1.02 11.47 -13.87
C GLN A 103 0.73 12.98 -13.86
N PRO A 104 -0.45 13.41 -13.38
CA PRO A 104 -0.91 14.79 -13.55
C PRO A 104 -0.21 15.81 -12.63
N PHE A 105 0.49 15.35 -11.59
CA PHE A 105 1.16 16.18 -10.60
C PHE A 105 2.33 15.43 -9.97
N ASN A 106 3.26 16.14 -9.36
CA ASN A 106 4.38 15.54 -8.63
C ASN A 106 3.99 15.27 -7.18
N VAL A 107 4.53 14.21 -6.62
CA VAL A 107 4.37 13.90 -5.19
C VAL A 107 5.73 13.73 -4.55
N ALA A 108 5.93 14.39 -3.41
CA ALA A 108 7.10 14.21 -2.58
C ALA A 108 6.69 13.84 -1.16
N ILE A 109 7.37 12.87 -0.54
CA ILE A 109 7.04 12.37 0.79
C ILE A 109 8.28 12.45 1.70
N SER A 110 8.10 13.02 2.89
CA SER A 110 9.12 13.08 3.94
C SER A 110 9.43 11.70 4.53
N SER A 111 10.70 11.43 4.83
CA SER A 111 11.14 10.17 5.44
C SER A 111 10.52 9.93 6.81
N ASN A 112 10.26 11.00 7.57
CA ASN A 112 9.55 10.94 8.86
C ASN A 112 8.12 10.39 8.71
N VAL A 113 7.41 10.78 7.65
CA VAL A 113 6.08 10.25 7.32
C VAL A 113 6.17 8.76 7.01
N LEU A 114 7.11 8.38 6.15
CA LEU A 114 7.31 6.99 5.74
C LEU A 114 7.71 6.09 6.91
N LEU A 115 8.51 6.59 7.84
CA LEU A 115 8.89 5.88 9.05
C LEU A 115 7.68 5.62 9.95
N LEU A 116 6.83 6.62 10.17
CA LEU A 116 5.65 6.47 11.01
C LEU A 116 4.61 5.52 10.38
N LEU A 117 4.37 5.62 9.07
CA LEU A 117 3.48 4.70 8.35
C LEU A 117 3.98 3.25 8.42
N ASP A 118 5.28 3.05 8.21
CA ASP A 118 5.89 1.73 8.24
C ASP A 118 5.84 1.12 9.64
N PHE A 119 6.17 1.93 10.67
CA PHE A 119 6.05 1.54 12.07
C PHE A 119 4.63 1.12 12.40
N HIS A 120 3.61 1.94 12.07
CA HIS A 120 2.21 1.63 12.35
C HIS A 120 1.76 0.31 11.73
N SER A 121 2.13 0.08 10.47
CA SER A 121 1.79 -1.15 9.74
C SER A 121 2.40 -2.40 10.39
N HIS A 122 3.56 -2.29 11.04
CA HIS A 122 4.24 -3.40 11.69
C HIS A 122 3.67 -3.77 13.07
N LEU A 123 2.80 -2.93 13.66
CA LEU A 123 2.26 -3.21 15.00
C LEU A 123 1.16 -4.26 15.00
N THR A 124 0.47 -4.46 13.88
CA THR A 124 -0.69 -5.35 13.81
C THR A 124 -0.62 -6.28 12.61
N ARG A 125 -1.29 -7.44 12.71
CA ARG A 125 -1.57 -8.34 11.58
C ARG A 125 -2.81 -7.91 10.79
N SER A 126 -3.48 -6.83 11.21
CA SER A 126 -4.65 -6.26 10.55
C SER A 126 -4.27 -5.06 9.67
N GLU A 127 -5.21 -4.62 8.85
CA GLU A 127 -5.04 -3.39 8.08
C GLU A 127 -5.09 -2.16 8.97
N VAL A 128 -4.23 -1.19 8.67
CA VAL A 128 -4.17 0.09 9.36
C VAL A 128 -4.69 1.20 8.46
N VAL A 129 -5.18 2.27 9.09
CA VAL A 129 -5.72 3.45 8.43
C VAL A 129 -5.11 4.71 9.03
N GLY A 130 -5.09 5.79 8.26
CA GLY A 130 -4.54 7.07 8.69
C GLY A 130 -4.71 8.17 7.64
N TYR A 131 -4.50 9.41 8.08
CA TYR A 131 -4.53 10.58 7.22
C TYR A 131 -3.12 11.07 6.92
N LEU A 132 -2.94 11.68 5.75
CA LEU A 132 -1.69 12.33 5.36
C LEU A 132 -1.91 13.83 5.29
N GLY A 133 -0.95 14.57 5.85
CA GLY A 133 -0.94 16.03 5.88
C GLY A 133 0.22 16.58 5.08
N GLY A 134 -0.02 17.67 4.35
CA GLY A 134 0.98 18.23 3.45
C GLY A 134 0.65 19.63 2.97
N ARG A 135 1.38 20.06 1.94
CA ARG A 135 1.12 21.30 1.22
C ARG A 135 1.02 21.02 -0.27
N TRP A 136 0.15 21.79 -0.92
CA TRP A 136 0.04 21.81 -2.37
C TRP A 136 0.65 23.12 -2.90
N ASP A 137 1.53 23.00 -3.87
CA ASP A 137 2.05 24.14 -4.63
C ASP A 137 1.43 24.15 -6.03
N THR A 138 0.59 25.15 -6.29
CA THR A 138 -0.10 25.33 -7.58
C THR A 138 0.84 25.68 -8.73
N ASN A 139 1.98 26.33 -8.45
CA ASN A 139 2.91 26.76 -9.48
C ASN A 139 3.71 25.59 -10.04
N THR A 140 4.12 24.67 -9.16
CA THR A 140 4.93 23.49 -9.50
C THR A 140 4.11 22.20 -9.64
N GLN A 141 2.79 22.27 -9.35
CA GLN A 141 1.90 21.11 -9.29
C GLN A 141 2.48 20.01 -8.40
N LEU A 142 3.00 20.38 -7.22
CA LEU A 142 3.69 19.49 -6.30
C LEU A 142 2.89 19.34 -5.00
N LEU A 143 2.49 18.11 -4.71
CA LEU A 143 2.00 17.71 -3.39
C LEU A 143 3.18 17.25 -2.53
N THR A 144 3.51 18.02 -1.49
CA THR A 144 4.51 17.61 -0.50
C THR A 144 3.82 17.07 0.75
N VAL A 145 3.96 15.78 1.02
CA VAL A 145 3.46 15.10 2.22
C VAL A 145 4.50 15.22 3.34
N LEU A 146 4.10 15.83 4.45
CA LEU A 146 4.98 16.24 5.56
C LEU A 146 4.59 15.64 6.91
N ARG A 147 3.36 15.13 7.04
CA ARG A 147 2.81 14.56 8.27
C ARG A 147 2.01 13.30 7.97
N ALA A 148 2.02 12.35 8.90
CA ALA A 148 1.06 11.25 8.96
C ALA A 148 0.31 11.32 10.29
N PHE A 149 -0.96 10.93 10.25
CA PHE A 149 -1.84 10.83 11.42
C PHE A 149 -2.41 9.41 11.44
N PRO A 150 -1.72 8.46 12.09
CA PRO A 150 -2.19 7.10 12.29
C PRO A 150 -3.54 7.08 13.01
N CYS A 151 -4.56 6.43 12.43
CA CYS A 151 -5.81 6.23 13.13
C CYS A 151 -5.65 5.10 14.15
N ARG A 152 -5.95 5.42 15.41
CA ARG A 152 -5.99 4.47 16.53
C ARG A 152 -7.36 3.81 16.60
N THR A 153 -7.76 3.17 15.51
CA THR A 153 -9.09 2.59 15.32
C THR A 153 -8.98 1.24 14.65
N ARG A 154 -9.82 0.28 15.02
CA ARG A 154 -9.92 -0.99 14.31
C ARG A 154 -10.88 -0.84 13.13
N LEU A 155 -10.64 -1.57 12.03
CA LEU A 155 -11.50 -1.53 10.84
C LEU A 155 -12.95 -1.86 11.23
N GLY A 156 -13.86 -0.88 11.14
CA GLY A 156 -15.27 -1.01 11.50
C GLY A 156 -15.74 -0.16 12.69
N ASP A 157 -14.85 0.56 13.37
CA ASP A 157 -15.20 1.50 14.45
C ASP A 157 -15.35 2.94 13.91
N ALA A 158 -16.58 3.32 13.56
CA ALA A 158 -16.89 4.60 12.93
C ALA A 158 -16.85 5.79 13.90
N GLU A 159 -17.11 5.57 15.20
CA GLU A 159 -17.08 6.65 16.20
C GLU A 159 -15.64 7.10 16.48
N ALA A 160 -14.71 6.15 16.60
CA ALA A 160 -13.31 6.46 16.85
C ALA A 160 -12.64 7.15 15.64
N ALA A 161 -13.10 6.90 14.42
CA ALA A 161 -12.62 7.59 13.21
C ALA A 161 -13.01 9.07 13.20
N GLY A 162 -14.23 9.41 13.66
CA GLY A 162 -14.71 10.79 13.73
C GLY A 162 -13.91 11.68 14.70
N ALA A 163 -13.44 11.11 15.82
CA ALA A 163 -12.59 11.84 16.77
C ALA A 163 -11.21 12.20 16.17
N VAL A 164 -10.64 11.31 15.35
CA VAL A 164 -9.39 11.60 14.61
C VAL A 164 -9.63 12.67 13.54
N GLU A 165 -10.78 12.64 12.85
CA GLU A 165 -11.13 13.68 11.87
C GLU A 165 -11.28 15.07 12.50
N GLU A 166 -11.79 15.17 13.74
CA GLU A 166 -11.89 16.44 14.47
C GLU A 166 -10.51 16.98 14.86
N GLU A 167 -9.58 16.11 15.26
CA GLU A 167 -8.18 16.46 15.54
C GLU A 167 -7.44 16.92 14.27
N VAL A 168 -7.71 16.27 13.13
CA VAL A 168 -7.12 16.60 11.82
C VAL A 168 -7.73 17.86 11.20
N ASN A 169 -8.99 18.22 11.52
CA ASN A 169 -9.71 19.38 10.94
C ASN A 169 -9.34 20.76 11.52
N GLN A 170 -8.31 20.87 12.37
CA GLN A 170 -7.67 22.17 12.63
C GLN A 170 -7.04 22.70 11.33
N PRO A 171 -7.00 24.03 11.05
CA PRO A 171 -7.16 24.63 9.71
C PRO A 171 -6.08 24.23 8.69
N ARG A 172 -6.15 23.00 8.20
CA ARG A 172 -5.30 22.36 7.21
C ARG A 172 -6.16 21.33 6.49
N GLY A 173 -6.29 21.48 5.18
CA GLY A 173 -7.14 20.60 4.37
C GLY A 173 -6.73 19.13 4.51
N PRO A 174 -7.67 18.21 4.75
CA PRO A 174 -7.36 16.79 4.88
C PRO A 174 -7.07 16.17 3.51
N VAL A 175 -6.07 15.27 3.46
CA VAL A 175 -5.97 14.25 2.43
C VAL A 175 -6.27 12.90 3.09
N SER A 176 -7.46 12.38 2.84
CA SER A 176 -7.84 11.02 3.26
C SER A 176 -7.03 10.01 2.46
N THR A 177 -6.28 9.15 3.13
CA THR A 177 -5.65 8.00 2.47
C THR A 177 -6.58 6.80 2.60
N PRO A 178 -6.98 6.15 1.51
CA PRO A 178 -7.73 4.90 1.60
C PRO A 178 -6.91 3.84 2.35
N PRO A 179 -7.55 2.88 3.07
CA PRO A 179 -6.86 1.75 3.70
C PRO A 179 -5.99 1.03 2.65
N GLY A 180 -4.67 1.06 2.83
CA GLY A 180 -3.75 0.26 2.04
C GLY A 180 -3.76 -1.18 2.56
N PRO A 181 -3.93 -2.20 1.70
CA PRO A 181 -3.90 -3.58 2.17
C PRO A 181 -2.53 -3.91 2.75
N TYR A 182 -2.52 -4.49 3.95
CA TYR A 182 -1.30 -5.02 4.55
C TYR A 182 -0.83 -6.24 3.76
N TYR A 183 0.38 -6.19 3.18
CA TYR A 183 0.91 -7.27 2.37
C TYR A 183 1.69 -8.27 3.22
N HIS A 184 1.02 -9.36 3.63
CA HIS A 184 1.62 -10.45 4.40
C HIS A 184 2.73 -11.21 3.66
N GLY A 185 2.82 -11.08 2.33
CA GLY A 185 3.72 -11.85 1.47
C GLY A 185 5.07 -11.19 1.19
N ASN A 186 5.47 -10.14 1.92
CA ASN A 186 6.76 -9.48 1.68
C ASN A 186 7.92 -10.36 2.22
N PRO A 187 8.79 -10.91 1.35
CA PRO A 187 9.93 -11.72 1.80
C PRO A 187 11.10 -10.87 2.27
N GLY A 188 11.11 -9.56 1.99
CA GLY A 188 12.16 -8.64 2.37
C GLY A 188 11.96 -8.00 3.74
N LEU A 189 13.04 -7.48 4.30
CA LEU A 189 13.01 -6.64 5.51
C LEU A 189 12.27 -5.32 5.26
N GLU A 190 12.46 -4.72 4.09
CA GLU A 190 11.88 -3.41 3.78
C GLU A 190 10.42 -3.50 3.35
N SER A 191 9.57 -2.70 4.00
CA SER A 191 8.20 -2.48 3.54
C SER A 191 8.14 -1.69 2.23
N LYS A 192 7.30 -2.14 1.29
CA LYS A 192 6.92 -1.36 0.12
C LYS A 192 5.74 -0.45 0.48
N ILE A 193 5.95 0.87 0.43
CA ILE A 193 4.86 1.85 0.46
C ILE A 193 4.62 2.31 -0.97
N ALA A 194 3.43 2.01 -1.50
CA ALA A 194 3.03 2.34 -2.86
C ALA A 194 1.77 3.21 -2.83
N PRO A 195 1.90 4.54 -2.95
CA PRO A 195 0.76 5.42 -3.06
C PRO A 195 0.09 5.25 -4.43
N PHE A 196 -1.21 5.52 -4.47
CA PHE A 196 -1.98 5.51 -5.69
C PHE A 196 -2.94 6.70 -5.76
N TRP A 197 -3.29 7.09 -6.98
CA TRP A 197 -4.26 8.12 -7.28
C TRP A 197 -5.44 7.50 -8.03
N VAL A 198 -6.66 7.77 -7.58
CA VAL A 198 -7.84 7.32 -8.32
C VAL A 198 -8.14 8.31 -9.44
N MET A 199 -7.74 7.97 -10.66
CA MET A 199 -8.08 8.75 -11.84
C MET A 199 -9.60 8.73 -12.03
N PRO A 200 -10.25 9.88 -12.26
CA PRO A 200 -11.68 9.93 -12.54
C PRO A 200 -12.06 9.04 -13.75
N PRO A 201 -13.28 8.48 -13.77
CA PRO A 201 -13.79 7.76 -14.93
C PRO A 201 -13.73 8.63 -16.19
N PRO A 202 -13.55 8.04 -17.39
CA PRO A 202 -13.65 8.76 -18.65
C PRO A 202 -15.01 9.45 -18.80
N GLU A 203 -15.04 10.63 -19.43
CA GLU A 203 -16.28 11.40 -19.65
C GLU A 203 -17.35 10.61 -20.42
N GLN A 204 -16.95 9.68 -21.29
CA GLN A 204 -17.88 8.82 -22.03
C GLN A 204 -18.55 7.74 -21.16
N ARG A 205 -17.98 7.45 -19.98
CA ARG A 205 -18.48 6.43 -19.04
C ARG A 205 -18.43 6.96 -17.60
N PRO A 206 -19.21 8.00 -17.27
CA PRO A 206 -19.17 8.65 -15.96
C PRO A 206 -19.65 7.76 -14.81
N ASN A 207 -20.40 6.70 -15.14
CA ASN A 207 -20.91 5.74 -14.17
C ASN A 207 -19.92 4.61 -13.84
N ASP A 208 -18.75 4.55 -14.47
CA ASP A 208 -17.72 3.56 -14.13
C ASP A 208 -16.98 3.94 -12.84
N TYR A 209 -16.23 3.01 -12.27
CA TYR A 209 -15.33 3.30 -11.16
C TYR A 209 -14.13 4.12 -11.65
N GLY A 210 -13.50 4.89 -10.76
CA GLY A 210 -12.20 5.49 -11.07
C GLY A 210 -11.11 4.43 -11.19
N ILE A 211 -10.04 4.74 -11.92
CA ILE A 211 -8.92 3.82 -12.14
C ILE A 211 -7.85 4.09 -11.07
N PRO A 212 -7.46 3.12 -10.23
CA PRO A 212 -6.35 3.29 -9.31
C PRO A 212 -5.03 3.31 -10.10
N MET A 213 -4.33 4.44 -10.04
CA MET A 213 -3.10 4.69 -10.77
C MET A 213 -1.90 4.72 -9.83
N GLU A 214 -0.82 4.02 -10.15
CA GLU A 214 0.41 4.04 -9.36
C GLU A 214 1.01 5.44 -9.43
N VAL A 215 1.38 5.99 -8.26
CA VAL A 215 1.98 7.32 -8.17
C VAL A 215 3.47 7.17 -7.92
N GLU A 216 4.26 7.73 -8.82
CA GLU A 216 5.68 7.92 -8.63
C GLU A 216 5.92 9.06 -7.64
N VAL A 217 6.82 8.81 -6.69
CA VAL A 217 7.11 9.73 -5.59
C VAL A 217 8.59 10.06 -5.50
N ALA A 218 8.88 11.31 -5.18
CA ALA A 218 10.19 11.75 -4.72
C ALA A 218 10.28 11.61 -3.19
N TYR A 219 11.42 11.14 -2.70
CA TYR A 219 11.65 11.01 -1.25
C TYR A 219 12.43 12.21 -0.72
N ILE A 220 11.89 12.85 0.31
CA ILE A 220 12.55 13.93 1.03
C ILE A 220 13.16 13.34 2.28
N GLN A 221 14.49 13.27 2.32
CA GLN A 221 15.19 12.79 3.51
C GLN A 221 15.20 13.89 4.58
N ASP A 222 14.55 13.64 5.70
CA ASP A 222 14.63 14.51 6.87
C ASP A 222 15.98 14.37 7.58
N GLY A 223 16.45 15.49 8.13
CA GLY A 223 17.71 15.54 8.88
C GLY A 223 17.61 14.95 10.29
N PHE A 224 16.39 14.89 10.86
CA PHE A 224 16.13 14.43 12.22
C PHE A 224 14.69 13.90 12.37
N LEU A 225 14.45 13.05 13.37
CA LEU A 225 13.10 12.66 13.76
C LEU A 225 12.47 13.77 14.59
N THR A 226 11.26 14.19 14.23
CA THR A 226 10.53 15.19 15.01
C THR A 226 9.95 14.57 16.27
N ASN A 227 9.79 15.39 17.32
CA ASN A 227 9.10 14.96 18.55
C ASN A 227 7.67 14.49 18.27
N ASP A 228 6.97 15.12 17.32
CA ASP A 228 5.62 14.71 16.90
C ASP A 228 5.59 13.25 16.44
N VAL A 229 6.57 12.82 15.64
CA VAL A 229 6.65 11.42 15.17
C VAL A 229 6.90 10.45 16.33
N LEU A 230 7.84 10.78 17.22
CA LEU A 230 8.15 9.94 18.38
C LEU A 230 6.96 9.84 19.35
N GLN A 231 6.21 10.93 19.52
CA GLN A 231 4.99 10.96 20.31
C GLN A 231 3.92 10.06 19.68
N GLU A 232 3.70 10.14 18.37
CA GLU A 232 2.76 9.26 17.66
C GLU A 232 3.15 7.79 17.76
N MET A 233 4.46 7.47 17.62
CA MET A 233 4.94 6.09 17.82
C MET A 233 4.61 5.58 19.23
N THR A 234 4.79 6.43 20.26
CA THR A 234 4.48 6.07 21.65
C THR A 234 2.98 5.83 21.84
N LEU A 235 2.14 6.73 21.32
CA LEU A 235 0.67 6.57 21.37
C LEU A 235 0.19 5.32 20.65
N LEU A 236 0.84 4.94 19.56
CA LEU A 236 0.55 3.70 18.83
C LEU A 236 0.91 2.45 19.65
N VAL A 237 2.06 2.46 20.32
CA VAL A 237 2.46 1.34 21.22
C VAL A 237 1.42 1.14 22.30
N ASP A 238 0.98 2.23 22.95
CA ASP A 238 -0.03 2.19 23.99
C ASP A 238 -1.39 1.71 23.47
N PHE A 239 -1.80 2.18 22.28
CA PHE A 239 -3.06 1.77 21.66
C PHE A 239 -3.11 0.27 21.34
N TYR A 240 -2.03 -0.30 20.79
CA TYR A 240 -1.99 -1.72 20.43
C TYR A 240 -1.62 -2.63 21.60
N LYS A 241 -1.29 -2.09 22.77
CA LYS A 241 -0.94 -2.89 23.95
C LYS A 241 -2.11 -3.79 24.34
N GLY A 242 -1.87 -5.11 24.38
CA GLY A 242 -2.90 -6.10 24.68
C GLY A 242 -3.93 -6.33 23.56
N ALA A 243 -3.71 -5.73 22.38
CA ALA A 243 -4.54 -6.00 21.20
C ALA A 243 -4.40 -7.47 20.77
N PRO A 244 -5.49 -8.17 20.44
CA PRO A 244 -5.44 -9.58 20.03
C PRO A 244 -4.70 -9.82 18.70
N ASP A 245 -4.59 -8.78 17.88
CA ASP A 245 -3.92 -8.75 16.59
C ASP A 245 -2.54 -8.08 16.62
N LEU A 246 -2.05 -7.69 17.81
CA LEU A 246 -0.69 -7.19 17.99
C LEU A 246 0.32 -8.21 17.46
N VAL A 247 1.31 -7.73 16.72
CA VAL A 247 2.43 -8.56 16.27
C VAL A 247 3.25 -8.97 17.49
N LYS A 248 3.57 -10.27 17.55
CA LYS A 248 4.42 -10.82 18.61
C LYS A 248 5.88 -10.62 18.26
N PHE A 249 6.46 -9.54 18.77
CA PHE A 249 7.78 -9.06 18.34
C PHE A 249 8.93 -9.99 18.70
N GLN A 250 8.73 -10.89 19.66
CA GLN A 250 9.71 -11.91 20.06
C GLN A 250 9.61 -13.20 19.24
N GLU A 251 8.55 -13.41 18.45
CA GLU A 251 8.43 -14.57 17.57
C GLU A 251 9.34 -14.43 16.34
N LEU A 252 9.78 -15.58 15.80
CA LEU A 252 10.55 -15.64 14.57
C LEU A 252 9.68 -15.24 13.36
N TRP A 253 10.17 -14.29 12.58
CA TRP A 253 9.63 -13.94 11.26
C TRP A 253 10.27 -14.78 10.15
N SER A 254 11.60 -14.96 10.23
CA SER A 254 12.38 -15.82 9.32
C SER A 254 13.24 -16.82 10.12
N GLN A 255 14.16 -17.54 9.46
CA GLN A 255 14.95 -18.60 10.12
C GLN A 255 15.72 -18.12 11.35
N ASP A 256 16.25 -16.89 11.31
CA ASP A 256 17.15 -16.33 12.32
C ASP A 256 16.76 -14.92 12.80
N GLN A 257 15.66 -14.34 12.28
CA GLN A 257 15.23 -12.99 12.61
C GLN A 257 13.84 -12.96 13.24
N THR A 258 13.69 -12.16 14.28
CA THR A 258 12.40 -11.91 14.93
C THR A 258 11.58 -10.87 14.16
N TYR A 259 10.29 -10.77 14.47
CA TYR A 259 9.46 -9.66 13.98
C TYR A 259 10.00 -8.29 14.42
N LEU A 260 10.68 -8.20 15.57
CA LEU A 260 11.36 -6.96 15.96
C LEU A 260 12.55 -6.65 15.07
N ASP A 261 13.35 -7.64 14.72
CA ASP A 261 14.49 -7.44 13.81
C ASP A 261 14.00 -7.01 12.42
N LYS A 262 12.89 -7.60 11.95
CA LYS A 262 12.20 -7.15 10.75
C LYS A 262 11.80 -5.68 10.84
N LEU A 263 11.14 -5.28 11.93
CA LEU A 263 10.74 -3.88 12.15
C LEU A 263 11.96 -2.95 12.12
N LYS A 264 12.99 -3.25 12.91
CA LYS A 264 14.22 -2.43 12.98
C LYS A 264 14.87 -2.30 11.61
N GLY A 265 14.96 -3.40 10.86
CA GLY A 265 15.49 -3.42 9.50
C GLY A 265 14.68 -2.57 8.53
N SER A 266 13.34 -2.67 8.58
CA SER A 266 12.46 -1.86 7.72
C SER A 266 12.57 -0.37 7.98
N LEU A 267 12.68 0.03 9.26
CA LEU A 267 12.78 1.45 9.63
C LEU A 267 14.18 2.04 9.39
N ALA A 268 15.23 1.21 9.38
CA ALA A 268 16.61 1.67 9.24
C ALA A 268 16.84 2.48 7.96
N SER A 269 16.23 2.11 6.83
CA SER A 269 16.37 2.84 5.56
C SER A 269 15.69 4.21 5.55
N ARG A 270 14.79 4.46 6.51
CA ARG A 270 14.00 5.70 6.63
C ARG A 270 14.41 6.56 7.82
N THR A 271 15.27 6.03 8.68
CA THR A 271 15.75 6.70 9.88
C THR A 271 16.81 7.74 9.49
N PRO A 272 16.70 9.00 9.96
CA PRO A 272 17.70 10.02 9.71
C PRO A 272 19.09 9.63 10.21
N LYS A 273 20.14 10.24 9.64
CA LYS A 273 21.54 9.93 9.99
C LYS A 273 21.96 10.48 11.35
N ASP A 274 21.31 11.55 11.83
CA ASP A 274 21.52 12.06 13.18
C ASP A 274 21.00 11.03 14.20
N GLN A 275 21.82 10.62 15.16
CA GLN A 275 21.47 9.54 16.11
C GLN A 275 20.93 10.09 17.44
N SER A 276 20.60 11.38 17.51
CA SER A 276 20.10 12.04 18.73
C SER A 276 18.86 11.34 19.33
N PHE A 277 18.03 10.69 18.51
CA PHE A 277 16.80 9.99 18.92
C PHE A 277 16.97 8.47 19.13
N THR A 278 18.15 7.89 18.88
CA THR A 278 18.37 6.43 18.93
C THR A 278 17.96 5.85 20.28
N HIS A 279 18.24 6.56 21.37
CA HIS A 279 17.86 6.14 22.72
C HIS A 279 16.33 6.03 22.90
N ILE A 280 15.56 6.95 22.31
CA ILE A 280 14.10 6.97 22.38
C ILE A 280 13.53 5.81 21.55
N LEU A 281 14.07 5.57 20.36
CA LEU A 281 13.66 4.43 19.54
C LEU A 281 13.92 3.09 20.25
N GLU A 282 15.08 2.94 20.91
CA GLU A 282 15.35 1.72 21.69
C GLU A 282 14.42 1.56 22.89
N GLN A 283 13.98 2.66 23.52
CA GLN A 283 12.92 2.60 24.53
C GLN A 283 11.59 2.12 23.92
N ILE A 284 11.18 2.66 22.77
CA ILE A 284 9.97 2.23 22.05
C ILE A 284 10.05 0.74 21.70
N TYR A 285 11.19 0.26 21.18
CA TYR A 285 11.40 -1.16 20.89
C TYR A 285 11.33 -2.04 22.14
N SER A 286 11.85 -1.54 23.26
CA SER A 286 11.76 -2.24 24.55
C SER A 286 10.31 -2.33 25.03
N LEU A 287 9.52 -1.27 24.86
CA LEU A 287 8.08 -1.28 25.18
C LEU A 287 7.32 -2.28 24.32
N LEU A 288 7.62 -2.38 23.02
CA LEU A 288 7.02 -3.38 22.11
C LEU A 288 7.32 -4.83 22.52
N LYS A 289 8.54 -5.10 23.01
CA LYS A 289 8.87 -6.43 23.55
C LYS A 289 8.04 -6.79 24.79
N LEU A 290 7.75 -5.80 25.64
CA LEU A 290 6.99 -5.98 26.87
C LEU A 290 5.48 -6.05 26.65
N SER A 291 4.98 -5.47 25.55
CA SER A 291 3.56 -5.43 25.23
C SER A 291 3.06 -6.66 24.45
N SER A 292 3.97 -7.50 23.93
CA SER A 292 3.68 -8.60 23.01
C SER A 292 4.01 -10.00 23.55
#